data_AF-A0A1Z4JRR9-F1
#
_entry.id   AF-A0A1Z4JRR9-F1
#
_cell.length_a   1.000
_cell.length_b   1.000
_cell.length_c   1.000
_cell.angle_alpha   90.00
_cell.angle_beta   90.00
_cell.angle_gamma   90.00
#
_symmetry.space_group_name_H-M   'P 1'
#
loop_
_entity.id
_entity.type
_entity.pdbx_description
1 polymer ?
#
loop_
_entity_poly.entity_id
_entity_poly.type
_entity_poly.pdbx_seq_one_letter_code
_entity_poly.pdbx_strand_id
1 'polypeptide(L)'
;MKLKILQNTILKQSTASSSQLPDTKKVSVPAGQTFELHSWKPVDPKHLKIAILEQAIGNPASNEWYVFVEHAQLIDNQGTLIPIQIETPKPQPERVKLPTRKTLNVLYKSQIDNELNPMGACNVTCYAMAMVYWQRKGQSDSFVQLEDELYQYMEDHNLSRHEPLDLIKLGEAYRLKVDYTSRGSLYDIRKAIAEGKPCIVHGYFTSFGHIIVIRGYDETGFWVNDPYGEWTESGYRNDLSGENLHYSNELIQSKCSPEGEDFIWLHRISKA
;
A
#
# COMPACT_ATOMS: atom_id res chain seq x y z
N MET A 1 -0.21 9.20 11.24
CA MET A 1 -1.37 9.69 10.46
C MET A 1 -2.58 9.61 11.36
N LYS A 2 -3.47 10.59 11.31
CA LYS A 2 -4.66 10.66 12.16
C LYS A 2 -5.92 10.75 11.33
N LEU A 3 -6.98 10.11 11.79
CA LEU A 3 -8.34 10.36 11.32
C LEU A 3 -9.06 11.24 12.34
N LYS A 4 -9.58 12.38 11.89
CA LYS A 4 -10.48 13.22 12.68
C LYS A 4 -11.90 13.10 12.17
N ILE A 5 -12.84 12.82 13.07
CA ILE A 5 -14.27 12.77 12.78
C ILE A 5 -14.83 14.20 12.85
N LEU A 6 -15.42 14.67 11.74
CA LEU A 6 -15.94 16.02 11.60
C LEU A 6 -17.41 16.14 12.03
N GLN A 7 -18.16 15.06 11.90
CA GLN A 7 -19.59 14.99 12.19
C GLN A 7 -19.90 13.68 12.92
N ASN A 8 -20.90 13.68 13.80
CA ASN A 8 -21.36 12.45 14.46
C ASN A 8 -21.65 11.40 13.38
N THR A 9 -20.99 10.24 13.48
CA THR A 9 -21.09 9.23 12.44
C THR A 9 -21.10 7.82 13.01
N ILE A 10 -21.30 6.84 12.14
CA ILE A 10 -21.29 5.43 12.45
C ILE A 10 -20.17 4.80 11.63
N LEU A 11 -19.17 4.28 12.33
CA LEU A 11 -18.17 3.43 11.72
C LEU A 11 -18.74 2.04 11.55
N LYS A 12 -18.47 1.39 10.42
CA LYS A 12 -19.12 0.13 10.02
C LYS A 12 -18.10 -0.96 9.71
N GLN A 13 -18.48 -2.22 9.79
CA GLN A 13 -17.64 -3.36 9.36
C GLN A 13 -17.78 -3.66 7.84
N SER A 14 -18.57 -2.87 7.11
CA SER A 14 -18.68 -2.91 5.64
C SER A 14 -19.19 -1.59 5.08
N THR A 15 -19.23 -1.46 3.75
CA THR A 15 -19.77 -0.29 3.04
C THR A 15 -21.30 -0.24 2.99
N ALA A 16 -22.00 -1.30 3.43
CA ALA A 16 -23.46 -1.37 3.47
C ALA A 16 -24.09 -0.26 4.33
N SER A 17 -25.39 0.01 4.15
CA SER A 17 -26.09 1.00 4.98
C SER A 17 -26.05 0.61 6.46
N SER A 18 -25.86 1.58 7.36
CA SER A 18 -25.86 1.32 8.81
C SER A 18 -27.20 0.78 9.32
N SER A 19 -28.30 1.09 8.63
CA SER A 19 -29.64 0.55 8.92
C SER A 19 -29.78 -0.95 8.61
N GLN A 20 -28.91 -1.49 7.76
CA GLN A 20 -28.91 -2.90 7.36
C GLN A 20 -27.88 -3.74 8.15
N LEU A 21 -27.06 -3.09 8.98
CA LEU A 21 -26.03 -3.75 9.77
C LEU A 21 -26.49 -3.98 11.21
N PRO A 22 -26.22 -5.17 11.78
CA PRO A 22 -26.45 -5.42 13.19
C PRO A 22 -25.56 -4.52 14.06
N ASP A 23 -25.97 -4.27 15.30
CA ASP A 23 -25.24 -3.42 16.26
C ASP A 23 -23.81 -3.91 16.54
N THR A 24 -23.57 -5.21 16.39
CA THR A 24 -22.22 -5.80 16.50
C THR A 24 -21.29 -5.47 15.33
N LYS A 25 -21.80 -4.87 14.25
CA LYS A 25 -21.04 -4.52 13.05
C LYS A 25 -20.97 -3.01 12.82
N LYS A 26 -21.33 -2.21 13.83
CA LYS A 26 -21.29 -0.75 13.77
C LYS A 26 -20.97 -0.13 15.13
N VAL A 27 -20.37 1.05 15.12
CA VAL A 27 -20.07 1.82 16.34
C VAL A 27 -20.29 3.30 16.08
N SER A 28 -21.03 3.95 16.98
CA SER A 28 -21.27 5.40 16.91
C SER A 28 -20.04 6.14 17.42
N VAL A 29 -19.60 7.15 16.67
CA VAL A 29 -18.44 7.97 17.00
C VAL A 29 -18.83 9.46 16.92
N PRO A 30 -18.58 10.24 17.99
CA PRO A 30 -18.94 11.66 18.01
C PRO A 30 -17.99 12.51 17.17
N ALA A 31 -18.48 13.66 16.72
CA ALA A 31 -17.67 14.71 16.12
C ALA A 31 -16.55 15.16 17.06
N GLY A 32 -15.38 15.45 16.51
CA GLY A 32 -14.18 15.84 17.25
C GLY A 32 -13.30 14.67 17.68
N GLN A 33 -13.81 13.43 17.68
CA GLN A 33 -13.00 12.26 17.98
C GLN A 33 -11.85 12.12 16.97
N THR A 34 -10.66 11.82 17.47
CA THR A 34 -9.46 11.57 16.66
C THR A 34 -8.93 10.17 16.94
N PHE A 35 -8.42 9.51 15.91
CA PHE A 35 -7.78 8.19 15.98
C PHE A 35 -6.42 8.25 15.31
N GLU A 36 -5.40 7.67 15.95
CA GLU A 36 -4.15 7.33 15.27
C GLU A 36 -4.45 6.15 14.32
N LEU A 37 -4.02 6.28 13.07
CA LEU A 37 -4.22 5.23 12.08
C LEU A 37 -2.92 4.48 11.84
N HIS A 38 -3.03 3.16 11.81
CA HIS A 38 -2.00 2.30 11.27
C HIS A 38 -2.05 2.32 9.74
N SER A 39 -3.25 2.20 9.15
CA SER A 39 -3.44 2.29 7.70
C SER A 39 -4.83 2.80 7.33
N TRP A 40 -4.97 3.26 6.09
CA TRP A 40 -6.23 3.70 5.51
C TRP A 40 -6.21 3.48 3.99
N LYS A 41 -7.37 3.25 3.38
CA LYS A 41 -7.54 3.11 1.93
C LYS A 41 -8.97 3.49 1.52
N PRO A 42 -9.20 4.34 0.51
CA PRO A 42 -10.51 4.51 -0.12
C PRO A 42 -10.91 3.20 -0.77
N VAL A 43 -12.13 2.74 -0.45
CA VAL A 43 -12.67 1.48 -0.96
C VAL A 43 -13.77 1.67 -1.99
N ASP A 44 -14.40 2.85 -1.98
CA ASP A 44 -15.38 3.29 -2.96
C ASP A 44 -15.43 4.83 -2.92
N PRO A 45 -16.22 5.49 -3.80
CA PRO A 45 -16.31 6.94 -3.82
C PRO A 45 -16.88 7.62 -2.57
N LYS A 46 -17.30 6.86 -1.57
CA LYS A 46 -17.99 7.31 -0.36
C LYS A 46 -17.34 6.81 0.93
N HIS A 47 -16.49 5.80 0.89
CA HIS A 47 -15.96 5.15 2.08
C HIS A 47 -14.44 4.99 2.08
N LEU A 48 -13.85 5.22 3.26
CA LEU A 48 -12.50 4.78 3.62
C LEU A 48 -12.60 3.52 4.44
N LYS A 49 -11.78 2.51 4.15
CA LYS A 49 -11.39 1.50 5.13
C LYS A 49 -10.21 2.04 5.94
N ILE A 50 -10.25 1.88 7.26
CA ILE A 50 -9.21 2.30 8.19
C ILE A 50 -8.83 1.13 9.09
N ALA A 51 -7.58 1.13 9.56
CA ALA A 51 -7.12 0.33 10.69
C ALA A 51 -6.57 1.29 11.76
N ILE A 52 -7.19 1.29 12.93
CA ILE A 52 -6.80 2.13 14.06
C ILE A 52 -5.55 1.53 14.72
N LEU A 53 -4.57 2.38 15.01
CA LEU A 53 -3.33 2.00 15.67
C LEU A 53 -3.57 1.74 17.16
N GLU A 54 -3.10 0.60 17.65
CA GLU A 54 -3.07 0.23 19.08
C GLU A 54 -4.40 0.35 19.85
N GLN A 55 -5.52 0.44 19.15
CA GLN A 55 -6.84 0.60 19.74
C GLN A 55 -7.88 -0.22 18.98
N ALA A 56 -8.78 -0.88 19.72
CA ALA A 56 -9.98 -1.50 19.18
C ALA A 56 -11.21 -0.88 19.85
N ILE A 57 -12.24 -0.63 19.06
CA ILE A 57 -13.49 0.01 19.49
C ILE A 57 -14.68 -0.86 19.09
N GLY A 58 -15.88 -0.53 19.59
CA GLY A 58 -17.10 -1.30 19.31
C GLY A 58 -17.22 -2.58 20.15
N ASN A 59 -18.31 -3.32 19.93
CA ASN A 59 -18.58 -4.59 20.60
C ASN A 59 -19.20 -5.59 19.59
N PRO A 60 -18.46 -6.61 19.12
CA PRO A 60 -17.10 -6.97 19.51
C PRO A 60 -16.07 -5.91 19.12
N ALA A 61 -14.98 -5.86 19.88
CA ALA A 61 -13.90 -4.91 19.64
C ALA A 61 -13.22 -5.21 18.29
N SER A 62 -13.09 -4.18 17.47
CA SER A 62 -12.37 -4.22 16.20
C SER A 62 -11.55 -2.95 16.02
N ASN A 63 -10.39 -3.08 15.39
CA ASN A 63 -9.55 -1.97 14.96
C ASN A 63 -9.79 -1.59 13.50
N GLU A 64 -10.45 -2.43 12.71
CA GLU A 64 -10.74 -2.18 11.30
C GLU A 64 -12.16 -1.66 11.11
N TRP A 65 -12.33 -0.56 10.39
CA TRP A 65 -13.62 0.08 10.18
C TRP A 65 -13.74 0.73 8.81
N TYR A 66 -14.97 0.90 8.34
CA TYR A 66 -15.35 1.71 7.20
C TYR A 66 -15.95 3.03 7.69
N VAL A 67 -15.44 4.13 7.14
CA VAL A 67 -15.82 5.50 7.50
C VAL A 67 -16.38 6.20 6.28
N PHE A 68 -17.47 6.94 6.43
CA PHE A 68 -18.00 7.77 5.35
C PHE A 68 -17.09 8.99 5.14
N VAL A 69 -16.58 9.16 3.92
CA VAL A 69 -15.48 10.10 3.59
C VAL A 69 -15.83 11.55 3.94
N GLU A 70 -17.08 11.97 3.75
CA GLU A 70 -17.51 13.37 4.02
C GLU A 70 -17.58 13.69 5.52
N HIS A 71 -17.55 12.68 6.39
CA HIS A 71 -17.57 12.86 7.85
C HIS A 71 -16.18 12.80 8.48
N ALA A 72 -15.12 12.64 7.68
CA ALA A 72 -13.79 12.41 8.19
C ALA A 72 -12.74 13.21 7.46
N GLN A 73 -11.62 13.42 8.13
CA GLN A 73 -10.47 14.12 7.61
C GLN A 73 -9.19 13.39 8.01
N LEU A 74 -8.26 13.24 7.07
CA LEU A 74 -6.94 12.69 7.31
C LEU A 74 -5.95 13.81 7.60
N ILE A 75 -5.09 13.58 8.58
CA ILE A 75 -4.07 14.53 9.03
C ILE A 75 -2.74 13.78 9.12
N ASP A 76 -1.75 14.20 8.35
CA ASP A 76 -0.43 13.56 8.37
C ASP A 76 0.33 13.84 9.68
N ASN A 77 1.52 13.27 9.77
CA ASN A 77 2.39 13.41 10.94
C ASN A 77 2.90 14.85 11.13
N GLN A 78 2.83 15.69 10.10
CA GLN A 78 3.22 17.10 10.15
C GLN A 78 2.02 18.02 10.50
N GLY A 79 0.82 17.45 10.69
CA GLY A 79 -0.40 18.22 10.96
C GLY A 79 -1.07 18.77 9.70
N THR A 80 -0.61 18.38 8.50
CA THR A 80 -1.20 18.80 7.23
C THR A 80 -2.42 17.96 6.92
N LEU A 81 -3.45 18.62 6.37
CA LEU A 81 -4.65 17.95 5.91
C LEU A 81 -4.35 17.17 4.63
N ILE A 82 -4.56 15.85 4.67
CA ILE A 82 -4.42 15.01 3.49
C ILE A 82 -5.76 14.96 2.76
N PRO A 83 -5.82 15.43 1.51
CA PRO A 83 -7.02 15.31 0.72
C PRO A 83 -7.29 13.82 0.47
N ILE A 84 -8.50 13.37 0.81
CA ILE A 84 -8.96 12.03 0.42
C ILE A 84 -9.22 12.06 -1.08
N GLN A 85 -8.18 11.77 -1.87
CA GLN A 85 -8.28 11.74 -3.32
C GLN A 85 -8.91 10.43 -3.76
N ILE A 86 -10.21 10.48 -4.03
CA ILE A 86 -10.90 9.42 -4.75
C ILE A 86 -10.67 9.71 -6.22
N GLU A 87 -9.61 9.14 -6.78
CA GLU A 87 -9.42 9.21 -8.22
C GLU A 87 -10.64 8.57 -8.90
N THR A 88 -11.37 9.36 -9.69
CA THR A 88 -12.37 8.83 -10.60
C THR A 88 -11.66 7.95 -11.62
N PRO A 89 -12.29 6.85 -12.09
CA PRO A 89 -11.69 6.04 -13.13
C PRO A 89 -11.43 6.95 -14.34
N LYS A 90 -10.16 7.13 -14.69
CA LYS A 90 -9.80 7.85 -15.91
C LYS A 90 -10.28 6.98 -17.09
N PRO A 91 -10.77 7.59 -18.19
CA PRO A 91 -11.03 6.84 -19.41
C PRO A 91 -9.76 6.02 -19.75
N GLN A 92 -9.88 4.69 -19.74
CA GLN A 92 -8.73 3.85 -20.01
C GLN A 92 -8.26 4.17 -21.44
N PRO A 93 -7.01 4.60 -21.65
CA PRO A 93 -6.48 4.73 -22.99
C PRO A 93 -6.57 3.36 -23.68
N GLU A 94 -6.71 3.38 -25.02
CA GLU A 94 -6.84 2.16 -25.80
C GLU A 94 -5.71 1.16 -25.43
N ARG A 95 -6.11 -0.07 -25.09
CA ARG A 95 -5.15 -1.09 -24.67
C ARG A 95 -4.25 -1.45 -25.85
N VAL A 96 -2.98 -1.13 -25.74
CA VAL A 96 -1.98 -1.56 -26.72
C VAL A 96 -1.60 -3.01 -26.46
N LYS A 97 -1.28 -3.73 -27.53
CA LYS A 97 -0.81 -5.12 -27.42
C LYS A 97 0.57 -5.14 -26.75
N LEU A 98 0.64 -5.72 -25.56
CA LEU A 98 1.88 -5.90 -24.80
C LEU A 98 2.55 -7.26 -25.17
N PRO A 99 3.85 -7.43 -24.93
CA PRO A 99 4.47 -8.75 -24.93
C PRO A 99 3.74 -9.70 -23.98
N THR A 100 3.69 -11.00 -24.27
CA THR A 100 2.98 -11.99 -23.44
C THR A 100 3.66 -12.23 -22.09
N ARG A 101 4.98 -11.99 -22.01
CA ARG A 101 5.75 -12.04 -20.78
C ARG A 101 6.86 -10.98 -20.76
N LYS A 102 7.21 -10.53 -19.57
CA LYS A 102 8.37 -9.66 -19.32
C LYS A 102 8.82 -9.82 -17.88
N THR A 103 10.14 -9.83 -17.67
CA THR A 103 10.74 -9.82 -16.33
C THR A 103 11.84 -8.77 -16.28
N LEU A 104 11.94 -8.09 -15.15
CA LEU A 104 12.97 -7.11 -14.82
C LEU A 104 13.93 -7.72 -13.80
N ASN A 105 15.21 -7.36 -13.88
CA ASN A 105 16.22 -7.84 -12.94
C ASN A 105 16.21 -7.04 -11.63
N VAL A 106 15.07 -7.00 -10.94
CA VAL A 106 14.95 -6.40 -9.60
C VAL A 106 15.49 -7.41 -8.60
N LEU A 107 16.55 -7.03 -7.88
CA LEU A 107 17.15 -7.84 -6.82
C LEU A 107 16.20 -7.91 -5.61
N TYR A 108 16.15 -9.07 -4.97
CA TYR A 108 15.36 -9.30 -3.78
C TYR A 108 16.03 -8.74 -2.53
N LYS A 109 15.20 -8.27 -1.60
CA LYS A 109 15.55 -7.83 -0.26
C LYS A 109 14.44 -8.26 0.69
N SER A 110 14.80 -8.88 1.81
CA SER A 110 13.86 -9.30 2.87
C SER A 110 13.73 -8.20 3.90
N GLN A 111 12.51 -7.87 4.33
CA GLN A 111 12.32 -6.96 5.46
C GLN A 111 12.73 -7.59 6.80
N ILE A 112 12.77 -8.92 6.88
CA ILE A 112 13.14 -9.63 8.11
C ILE A 112 14.63 -9.40 8.45
N ASP A 113 15.44 -9.09 7.43
CA ASP A 113 16.86 -8.75 7.60
C ASP A 113 17.05 -7.32 8.11
N ASN A 114 15.99 -6.49 8.11
CA ASN A 114 16.06 -5.10 8.58
C ASN A 114 16.37 -5.03 10.08
N GLU A 115 17.27 -4.13 10.49
CA GLU A 115 17.50 -3.85 11.91
C GLU A 115 16.33 -3.02 12.46
N LEU A 116 15.85 -2.07 11.67
CA LEU A 116 14.76 -1.18 12.03
C LEU A 116 13.42 -1.76 11.59
N ASN A 117 12.63 -2.17 12.58
CA ASN A 117 11.24 -2.60 12.42
C ASN A 117 11.04 -3.72 11.37
N PRO A 118 11.70 -4.89 11.52
CA PRO A 118 11.65 -5.98 10.54
C PRO A 118 10.24 -6.53 10.28
N MET A 119 9.32 -6.35 11.22
CA MET A 119 7.92 -6.79 11.07
C MET A 119 7.03 -5.73 10.40
N GLY A 120 7.52 -4.51 10.25
CA GLY A 120 6.75 -3.39 9.70
C GLY A 120 7.34 -2.80 8.41
N ALA A 121 8.62 -2.99 8.09
CA ALA A 121 9.34 -2.19 7.11
C ALA A 121 9.16 -2.59 5.62
N CYS A 122 8.07 -3.28 5.27
CA CYS A 122 7.78 -3.72 3.89
C CYS A 122 7.89 -2.60 2.85
N ASN A 123 7.48 -1.39 3.23
CA ASN A 123 7.48 -0.20 2.40
C ASN A 123 8.88 0.25 1.96
N VAL A 124 9.75 0.56 2.92
CA VAL A 124 11.12 0.98 2.66
C VAL A 124 11.93 -0.15 2.00
N THR A 125 11.67 -1.41 2.35
CA THR A 125 12.30 -2.56 1.67
C THR A 125 11.90 -2.66 0.19
N CYS A 126 10.61 -2.45 -0.14
CA CYS A 126 10.17 -2.39 -1.54
C CYS A 126 10.81 -1.21 -2.31
N TYR A 127 10.93 -0.05 -1.68
CA TYR A 127 11.60 1.11 -2.29
C TYR A 127 13.10 0.87 -2.48
N ALA A 128 13.78 0.23 -1.53
CA ALA A 128 15.17 -0.16 -1.66
C ALA A 128 15.40 -1.10 -2.86
N MET A 129 14.54 -2.10 -3.06
CA MET A 129 14.61 -2.97 -4.25
C MET A 129 14.49 -2.17 -5.56
N ALA A 130 13.55 -1.22 -5.62
CA ALA A 130 13.38 -0.36 -6.80
C ALA A 130 14.57 0.60 -7.01
N MET A 131 15.16 1.13 -5.93
CA MET A 131 16.37 1.94 -5.98
C MET A 131 17.56 1.16 -6.54
N VAL A 132 17.79 -0.05 -6.04
CA VAL A 132 18.86 -0.94 -6.50
C VAL A 132 18.71 -1.26 -7.99
N TYR A 133 17.48 -1.54 -8.45
CA TYR A 133 17.18 -1.73 -9.87
C TYR A 133 17.59 -0.53 -10.73
N TRP A 134 17.36 0.69 -10.24
CA TRP A 134 17.76 1.94 -10.91
C TRP A 134 19.18 2.41 -10.59
N GLN A 135 20.00 1.55 -9.94
CA GLN A 135 21.39 1.83 -9.57
C GLN A 135 21.52 3.11 -8.72
N ARG A 136 20.52 3.38 -7.88
CA ARG A 136 20.59 4.43 -6.87
C ARG A 136 21.30 3.89 -5.63
N LYS A 137 22.09 4.77 -5.00
CA LYS A 137 22.82 4.46 -3.77
C LYS A 137 22.18 5.19 -2.60
N GLY A 138 22.43 4.68 -1.40
CA GLY A 138 22.21 5.40 -0.16
C GLY A 138 22.98 6.72 -0.14
N GLN A 139 22.60 7.59 0.78
CA GLN A 139 23.23 8.88 1.05
C GLN A 139 24.16 8.81 2.26
N SER A 140 24.19 7.68 2.98
CA SER A 140 24.95 7.49 4.20
C SER A 140 25.71 6.16 4.19
N ASP A 141 26.93 6.19 4.73
CA ASP A 141 27.72 4.98 4.98
C ASP A 141 27.49 4.41 6.39
N SER A 142 26.64 5.06 7.20
CA SER A 142 26.36 4.66 8.59
C SER A 142 25.41 3.49 8.73
N PHE A 143 24.77 3.06 7.64
CA PHE A 143 23.82 1.94 7.63
C PHE A 143 24.41 0.76 6.88
N VAL A 144 24.24 -0.44 7.42
CA VAL A 144 24.67 -1.69 6.76
C VAL A 144 23.81 -1.97 5.53
N GLN A 145 22.52 -1.61 5.59
CA GLN A 145 21.56 -1.84 4.52
C GLN A 145 20.75 -0.59 4.21
N LEU A 146 20.36 -0.48 2.94
CA LEU A 146 19.65 0.68 2.40
C LEU A 146 18.28 0.87 3.04
N GLU A 147 17.60 -0.23 3.37
CA GLU A 147 16.27 -0.27 3.95
C GLU A 147 16.20 0.47 5.29
N ASP A 148 17.22 0.29 6.15
CA ASP A 148 17.32 0.98 7.43
C ASP A 148 17.67 2.45 7.24
N GLU A 149 18.49 2.80 6.25
CA GLU A 149 18.73 4.21 5.89
C GLU A 149 17.41 4.88 5.46
N LEU A 150 16.63 4.23 4.59
CA LEU A 150 15.34 4.74 4.13
C LEU A 150 14.34 4.83 5.30
N TYR A 151 14.36 3.87 6.21
CA TYR A 151 13.55 3.91 7.43
C TYR A 151 13.90 5.15 8.26
N GLN A 152 15.18 5.34 8.59
CA GLN A 152 15.63 6.47 9.38
C GLN A 152 15.37 7.80 8.68
N TYR A 153 15.56 7.87 7.35
CA TYR A 153 15.21 9.05 6.57
C TYR A 153 13.75 9.45 6.77
N MET A 154 12.82 8.50 6.74
CA MET A 154 11.40 8.80 6.96
C MET A 154 11.15 9.32 8.38
N GLU A 155 11.76 8.72 9.40
CA GLU A 155 11.64 9.19 10.79
C GLU A 155 12.21 10.61 10.96
N ASP A 156 13.42 10.87 10.46
CA ASP A 156 14.11 12.16 10.57
C ASP A 156 13.34 13.30 9.88
N HIS A 157 12.62 12.99 8.81
CA HIS A 157 11.80 13.94 8.06
C HIS A 157 10.33 13.92 8.49
N ASN A 158 9.99 13.20 9.56
CA ASN A 158 8.65 13.03 10.10
C ASN A 158 7.63 12.55 9.04
N LEU A 159 8.08 11.74 8.07
CA LEU A 159 7.27 11.17 7.00
C LEU A 159 6.63 9.85 7.43
N SER A 160 5.42 9.57 6.96
CA SER A 160 4.75 8.31 7.25
C SER A 160 5.03 7.27 6.18
N ARG A 161 5.68 6.18 6.56
CA ARG A 161 5.90 5.00 5.72
C ARG A 161 4.61 4.25 5.31
N HIS A 162 3.48 4.60 5.91
CA HIS A 162 2.15 4.08 5.57
C HIS A 162 1.38 4.99 4.60
N GLU A 163 1.90 6.18 4.30
CA GLU A 163 1.26 7.17 3.45
C GLU A 163 1.88 7.15 2.03
N PRO A 164 1.11 6.80 0.97
CA PRO A 164 1.64 6.74 -0.38
C PRO A 164 2.32 8.02 -0.85
N LEU A 165 1.79 9.20 -0.48
CA LEU A 165 2.37 10.48 -0.87
C LEU A 165 3.73 10.74 -0.20
N ASP A 166 3.90 10.29 1.04
CA ASP A 166 5.19 10.39 1.74
C ASP A 166 6.22 9.40 1.18
N LEU A 167 5.77 8.21 0.73
CA LEU A 167 6.62 7.28 -0.01
C LEU A 167 7.08 7.84 -1.37
N ILE A 168 6.26 8.66 -2.04
CA ILE A 168 6.68 9.40 -3.24
C ILE A 168 7.81 10.36 -2.90
N LYS A 169 7.66 11.15 -1.82
CA LYS A 169 8.70 12.08 -1.35
C LYS A 169 10.02 11.35 -1.04
N LEU A 170 9.94 10.16 -0.42
CA LEU A 170 11.11 9.30 -0.23
C LEU A 170 11.75 8.93 -1.58
N GLY A 171 10.97 8.41 -2.53
CA GLY A 171 11.48 8.07 -3.85
C GLY A 171 12.18 9.25 -4.55
N GLU A 172 11.57 10.42 -4.52
CA GLU A 172 12.11 11.65 -5.12
C GLU A 172 13.41 12.11 -4.45
N ALA A 173 13.49 12.04 -3.12
CA ALA A 173 14.71 12.33 -2.36
C ALA A 173 15.89 11.45 -2.81
N TYR A 174 15.60 10.22 -3.24
CA TYR A 174 16.58 9.27 -3.76
C TYR A 174 16.64 9.20 -5.30
N ARG A 175 16.17 10.27 -5.98
CA ARG A 175 16.25 10.44 -7.44
C ARG A 175 15.51 9.35 -8.21
N LEU A 176 14.39 8.89 -7.69
CA LEU A 176 13.39 8.13 -8.42
C LEU A 176 12.26 9.05 -8.86
N LYS A 177 11.66 8.71 -10.00
CA LYS A 177 10.37 9.28 -10.41
C LYS A 177 9.29 8.26 -10.12
N VAL A 178 8.36 8.61 -9.24
CA VAL A 178 7.26 7.75 -8.80
C VAL A 178 5.95 8.23 -9.42
N ASP A 179 5.39 7.47 -10.34
CA ASP A 179 4.04 7.69 -10.86
C ASP A 179 3.05 6.84 -10.03
N TYR A 180 2.30 7.50 -9.16
CA TYR A 180 1.33 6.87 -8.27
C TYR A 180 -0.11 7.05 -8.79
N THR A 181 -0.91 6.00 -8.65
CA THR A 181 -2.36 6.07 -8.76
C THR A 181 -3.01 5.14 -7.75
N SER A 182 -4.16 5.53 -7.25
CA SER A 182 -5.05 4.68 -6.46
C SER A 182 -6.00 3.84 -7.33
N ARG A 183 -5.92 4.00 -8.66
CA ARG A 183 -6.82 3.38 -9.65
C ARG A 183 -6.09 2.57 -10.71
N GLY A 184 -5.05 1.86 -10.29
CA GLY A 184 -4.32 0.94 -11.16
C GLY A 184 -5.12 -0.32 -11.46
N SER A 185 -4.86 -0.91 -12.62
CA SER A 185 -5.36 -2.22 -13.05
C SER A 185 -4.21 -3.21 -13.26
N LEU A 186 -4.53 -4.50 -13.42
CA LEU A 186 -3.54 -5.50 -13.83
C LEU A 186 -2.85 -5.14 -15.17
N TYR A 187 -3.59 -4.51 -16.08
CA TYR A 187 -3.04 -4.03 -17.35
C TYR A 187 -2.02 -2.91 -17.13
N ASP A 188 -2.27 -1.97 -16.21
CA ASP A 188 -1.34 -0.87 -15.94
C ASP A 188 -0.01 -1.37 -15.36
N ILE A 189 -0.07 -2.42 -14.52
CA ILE A 189 1.12 -3.10 -14.01
C ILE A 189 1.90 -3.71 -15.18
N ARG A 190 1.22 -4.48 -16.05
CA ARG A 190 1.86 -5.11 -17.22
C ARG A 190 2.49 -4.07 -18.15
N LYS A 191 1.78 -2.98 -18.43
CA LYS A 191 2.28 -1.88 -19.26
C LYS A 191 3.53 -1.24 -18.67
N ALA A 192 3.52 -0.93 -17.37
CA ALA A 192 4.68 -0.35 -16.69
C ALA A 192 5.89 -1.30 -16.72
N ILE A 193 5.69 -2.59 -16.46
CA ILE A 193 6.74 -3.61 -16.52
C ILE A 193 7.28 -3.78 -17.95
N ALA A 194 6.40 -3.76 -18.96
CA ALA A 194 6.80 -3.79 -20.36
C ALA A 194 7.69 -2.59 -20.74
N GLU A 195 7.43 -1.43 -20.14
CA GLU A 195 8.23 -0.20 -20.25
C GLU A 195 9.51 -0.20 -19.39
N GLY A 196 9.78 -1.28 -18.64
CA GLY A 196 10.97 -1.39 -17.79
C GLY A 196 10.84 -0.73 -16.41
N LYS A 197 9.61 -0.46 -15.95
CA LYS A 197 9.35 0.17 -14.66
C LYS A 197 8.90 -0.89 -13.65
N PRO A 198 9.68 -1.19 -12.58
CA PRO A 198 9.18 -2.02 -11.50
C PRO A 198 8.00 -1.33 -10.82
N CYS A 199 7.08 -2.15 -10.33
CA CYS A 199 5.82 -1.68 -9.73
C CYS A 199 5.78 -2.08 -8.27
N ILE A 200 5.36 -1.18 -7.39
CA ILE A 200 5.03 -1.50 -6.00
C ILE A 200 3.51 -1.42 -5.86
N VAL A 201 2.89 -2.48 -5.35
CA VAL A 201 1.44 -2.54 -5.14
C VAL A 201 1.11 -2.76 -3.68
N HIS A 202 0.02 -2.15 -3.22
CA HIS A 202 -0.51 -2.37 -1.88
C HIS A 202 -1.64 -3.40 -1.94
N GLY A 203 -1.73 -4.24 -0.91
CA GLY A 203 -2.81 -5.21 -0.80
C GLY A 203 -3.07 -5.69 0.63
N TYR A 204 -4.20 -6.37 0.80
CA TYR A 204 -4.64 -6.96 2.07
C TYR A 204 -4.09 -8.37 2.24
N PHE A 205 -2.77 -8.53 2.09
CA PHE A 205 -2.09 -9.80 2.37
C PHE A 205 -2.06 -10.12 3.87
N THR A 206 -2.09 -9.08 4.71
CA THR A 206 -2.29 -9.12 6.17
C THR A 206 -3.51 -8.28 6.56
N SER A 207 -3.93 -8.34 7.83
CA SER A 207 -5.03 -7.51 8.36
C SER A 207 -4.76 -6.01 8.28
N PHE A 208 -3.49 -5.61 8.31
CA PHE A 208 -3.10 -4.19 8.31
C PHE A 208 -2.74 -3.66 6.92
N GLY A 209 -2.65 -4.55 5.94
CA GLY A 209 -2.09 -4.29 4.62
C GLY A 209 -0.61 -4.66 4.54
N HIS A 210 -0.16 -4.89 3.32
CA HIS A 210 1.22 -5.21 2.96
C HIS A 210 1.48 -4.73 1.55
N ILE A 211 2.74 -4.44 1.23
CA ILE A 211 3.13 -4.03 -0.12
C ILE A 211 4.24 -4.91 -0.65
N ILE A 212 4.20 -5.18 -1.95
CA ILE A 212 5.12 -6.07 -2.65
C ILE A 212 5.66 -5.40 -3.91
N VAL A 213 6.82 -5.86 -4.40
CA VAL A 213 7.36 -5.44 -5.69
C VAL A 213 6.95 -6.43 -6.76
N ILE A 214 6.25 -5.96 -7.79
CA ILE A 214 6.06 -6.70 -9.03
C ILE A 214 7.25 -6.40 -9.95
N ARG A 215 7.95 -7.46 -10.35
CA ARG A 215 9.14 -7.43 -11.19
C ARG A 215 8.93 -8.07 -12.56
N GLY A 216 7.80 -8.70 -12.80
CA GLY A 216 7.51 -9.34 -14.07
C GLY A 216 6.06 -9.76 -14.22
N TYR A 217 5.71 -10.25 -15.40
CA TYR A 217 4.43 -10.87 -15.67
C TYR A 217 4.55 -11.92 -16.78
N ASP A 218 3.55 -12.79 -16.83
CA ASP A 218 3.22 -13.66 -17.95
C ASP A 218 1.69 -13.73 -18.10
N GLU A 219 1.15 -14.59 -18.96
CA GLU A 219 -0.29 -14.67 -19.22
C GLU A 219 -1.11 -15.03 -17.96
N THR A 220 -0.54 -15.80 -17.02
CA THR A 220 -1.25 -16.35 -15.86
C THR A 220 -1.08 -15.52 -14.60
N GLY A 221 -0.07 -14.65 -14.52
CA GLY A 221 0.12 -13.81 -13.35
C GLY A 221 1.34 -12.91 -13.40
N PHE A 222 1.90 -12.69 -12.22
CA PHE A 222 2.96 -11.73 -11.94
C PHE A 222 4.12 -12.39 -11.19
N TRP A 223 5.33 -12.06 -11.62
CA TRP A 223 6.55 -12.38 -10.88
C TRP A 223 6.80 -11.29 -9.86
N VAL A 224 6.91 -11.65 -8.59
CA VAL A 224 7.00 -10.71 -7.46
C VAL A 224 8.21 -10.97 -6.59
N ASN A 225 8.67 -9.91 -5.93
CA ASN A 225 9.52 -9.97 -4.75
C ASN A 225 8.66 -9.48 -3.58
N ASP A 226 8.31 -10.39 -2.67
CA ASP A 226 7.54 -10.11 -1.46
C ASP A 226 8.50 -9.96 -0.28
N PRO A 227 8.67 -8.76 0.30
CA PRO A 227 9.71 -8.55 1.31
C PRO A 227 9.48 -9.38 2.58
N TYR A 228 8.27 -9.88 2.85
CA TYR A 228 7.92 -10.58 4.10
C TYR A 228 7.95 -12.11 4.00
N GLY A 229 8.22 -12.66 2.81
CA GLY A 229 8.21 -14.11 2.54
C GLY A 229 7.08 -14.53 1.62
N GLU A 230 6.77 -15.82 1.58
CA GLU A 230 5.74 -16.35 0.68
C GLU A 230 4.34 -16.22 1.28
N TRP A 231 3.41 -15.63 0.52
CA TRP A 231 2.00 -15.61 0.89
C TRP A 231 1.28 -16.88 0.41
N THR A 232 0.50 -17.50 1.29
CA THR A 232 -0.38 -18.63 0.99
C THR A 232 -1.79 -18.36 1.49
N GLU A 233 -2.77 -19.19 1.10
CA GLU A 233 -4.14 -19.10 1.63
C GLU A 233 -4.21 -19.23 3.16
N SER A 234 -3.25 -19.96 3.76
CA SER A 234 -3.12 -20.13 5.21
C SER A 234 -2.38 -18.95 5.89
N GLY A 235 -1.94 -17.96 5.12
CA GLY A 235 -1.14 -16.82 5.59
C GLY A 235 0.32 -16.87 5.13
N TYR A 236 1.13 -15.99 5.72
CA TYR A 236 2.54 -15.83 5.37
C TYR A 236 3.44 -16.93 5.94
N ARG A 237 4.37 -17.38 5.10
CA ARG A 237 5.54 -18.20 5.43
C ARG A 237 6.78 -17.32 5.32
N ASN A 238 7.14 -16.66 6.42
CA ASN A 238 8.33 -15.81 6.52
C ASN A 238 9.61 -16.63 6.78
N ASP A 239 9.49 -17.94 6.95
CA ASP A 239 10.59 -18.91 6.90
C ASP A 239 10.98 -19.30 5.46
N LEU A 240 10.18 -18.90 4.47
CA LEU A 240 10.46 -19.08 3.04
C LEU A 240 10.85 -17.73 2.40
N SER A 241 11.70 -17.80 1.38
CA SER A 241 12.09 -16.60 0.63
C SER A 241 10.90 -16.03 -0.14
N GLY A 242 10.76 -14.71 -0.10
CA GLY A 242 9.82 -13.99 -0.95
C GLY A 242 10.38 -13.61 -2.32
N GLU A 243 11.55 -14.12 -2.68
CA GLU A 243 12.20 -13.85 -3.97
C GLU A 243 11.51 -14.57 -5.13
N ASN A 244 11.22 -13.82 -6.20
CA ASN A 244 10.81 -14.36 -7.49
C ASN A 244 9.62 -15.35 -7.41
N LEU A 245 8.65 -15.06 -6.56
CA LEU A 245 7.41 -15.81 -6.46
C LEU A 245 6.50 -15.52 -7.67
N HIS A 246 5.64 -16.47 -8.02
CA HIS A 246 4.60 -16.27 -9.03
C HIS A 246 3.23 -16.19 -8.36
N TYR A 247 2.62 -15.01 -8.43
CA TYR A 247 1.26 -14.78 -7.92
C TYR A 247 0.30 -14.65 -9.10
N SER A 248 -0.78 -15.43 -9.08
CA SER A 248 -1.76 -15.45 -10.17
C SER A 248 -2.48 -14.11 -10.33
N ASN A 249 -3.08 -13.88 -11.50
CA ASN A 249 -3.94 -12.72 -11.74
C ASN A 249 -5.04 -12.60 -10.67
N GLU A 250 -5.68 -13.72 -10.32
CA GLU A 250 -6.76 -13.79 -9.34
C GLU A 250 -6.26 -13.45 -7.93
N LEU A 251 -5.06 -13.89 -7.57
CA LEU A 251 -4.47 -13.58 -6.28
C LEU A 251 -4.16 -12.09 -6.17
N ILE A 252 -3.46 -11.51 -7.15
CA ILE A 252 -3.16 -10.07 -7.17
C ILE A 252 -4.46 -9.26 -7.17
N GLN A 253 -5.44 -9.64 -7.99
CA GLN A 253 -6.74 -8.97 -8.05
C GLN A 253 -7.45 -8.99 -6.69
N SER A 254 -7.59 -10.16 -6.07
CA SER A 254 -8.32 -10.32 -4.81
C SER A 254 -7.64 -9.65 -3.61
N LYS A 255 -6.30 -9.57 -3.59
CA LYS A 255 -5.55 -8.96 -2.49
C LYS A 255 -5.30 -7.48 -2.66
N CYS A 256 -4.98 -7.04 -3.88
CA CYS A 256 -4.61 -5.64 -4.12
C CYS A 256 -5.82 -4.77 -4.49
N SER A 257 -6.90 -5.38 -5.01
CA SER A 257 -8.06 -4.67 -5.53
C SER A 257 -9.38 -5.44 -5.33
N PRO A 258 -9.70 -5.87 -4.09
CA PRO A 258 -11.00 -6.50 -3.80
C PRO A 258 -12.18 -5.58 -4.08
N GLU A 259 -11.95 -4.27 -4.22
CA GLU A 259 -12.98 -3.26 -4.43
C GLU A 259 -13.46 -3.16 -5.89
N GLY A 260 -12.68 -3.66 -6.85
CA GLY A 260 -13.02 -3.63 -8.28
C GLY A 260 -11.81 -3.88 -9.18
N GLU A 261 -11.98 -3.95 -10.50
CA GLU A 261 -10.88 -4.28 -11.43
C GLU A 261 -9.76 -3.21 -11.52
N ASP A 262 -10.04 -1.99 -11.06
CA ASP A 262 -9.17 -0.82 -11.23
C ASP A 262 -8.97 -0.02 -9.93
N PHE A 263 -8.80 -0.71 -8.80
CA PHE A 263 -8.58 -0.13 -7.46
C PHE A 263 -7.23 -0.53 -6.84
N ILE A 264 -6.23 -0.85 -7.69
CA ILE A 264 -4.87 -1.12 -7.24
C ILE A 264 -4.16 0.19 -6.93
N TRP A 265 -3.69 0.31 -5.70
CA TRP A 265 -2.71 1.34 -5.33
C TRP A 265 -1.36 0.97 -5.91
N LEU A 266 -0.96 1.68 -6.95
CA LEU A 266 0.14 1.31 -7.82
C LEU A 266 1.17 2.44 -7.88
N HIS A 267 2.39 2.14 -7.48
CA HIS A 267 3.56 2.98 -7.71
C HIS A 267 4.35 2.42 -8.90
N ARG A 268 4.46 3.19 -9.98
CA ARG A 268 5.29 2.85 -11.14
C ARG A 268 6.61 3.59 -11.01
N ILE A 269 7.69 2.86 -10.76
CA ILE A 269 8.98 3.47 -10.44
C ILE A 269 9.83 3.58 -11.69
N SER A 270 10.27 4.79 -12.00
CA SER A 270 11.17 5.07 -13.12
C SER A 270 12.40 5.86 -12.68
N LYS A 271 13.42 5.86 -13.53
CA LYS A 271 14.57 6.73 -13.35
C LYS A 271 14.14 8.20 -13.46
N ALA A 272 14.49 9.02 -12.47
CA ALA A 272 14.40 10.48 -12.56
C ALA A 272 15.34 11.04 -13.63
#